data_AF-K6H8X4-F1
#
_entry.id   AF-K6H8X4-F1
#
_cell.length_a   1.000
_cell.length_b   1.000
_cell.length_c   1.000
_cell.angle_alpha   90.00
_cell.angle_beta   90.00
_cell.angle_gamma   90.00
#
_symmetry.space_group_name_H-M   'P 1'
#
loop_
_entity.id
_entity.type
_entity.pdbx_description
1 polymer ?
#
loop_
_entity_poly.entity_id
_entity_poly.type
_entity_poly.pdbx_seq_one_letter_code
_entity_poly.pdbx_strand_id
1 'polypeptide(L)'
;MNGVELKEKLESITLQVTLGVVQRIREGDLEFITHLPGLFSLLLEIEEESKRVAILRKLLLYIYWVRDYKPSELKGILQRSNLDEYKELIVTTAQRLISEGIQQGIEKGKLEDARKMLAKGIDLKTVLEITGLTEKTLKEHGIDVRL
;
A
#
# COMPACT_ATOMS: atom_id res chain seq x y z
N MET A 1 31.23 7.10 -12.88
CA MET A 1 30.83 5.70 -12.65
C MET A 1 30.32 5.11 -13.95
N ASN A 2 30.63 3.86 -14.23
CA ASN A 2 30.06 3.17 -15.41
C ASN A 2 28.63 2.66 -15.11
N GLY A 3 27.93 2.15 -16.12
CA GLY A 3 26.55 1.67 -15.96
C GLY A 3 26.39 0.49 -14.99
N VAL A 4 27.43 -0.32 -14.79
CA VAL A 4 27.41 -1.46 -13.85
C VAL A 4 27.52 -0.95 -12.41
N GLU A 5 28.47 -0.04 -12.13
CA GLU A 5 28.64 0.58 -10.82
C GLU A 5 27.39 1.36 -10.38
N LEU A 6 26.72 2.05 -11.30
CA LEU A 6 25.46 2.76 -11.00
C LEU A 6 24.34 1.80 -10.60
N LYS A 7 24.27 0.64 -11.26
CA LYS A 7 23.28 -0.40 -10.95
C LYS A 7 23.55 -1.04 -9.59
N GLU A 8 24.80 -1.41 -9.31
CA GLU A 8 25.18 -2.00 -8.01
C GLU A 8 24.93 -1.03 -6.85
N LYS A 9 25.24 0.27 -7.05
CA LYS A 9 24.95 1.30 -6.05
C LYS A 9 23.45 1.43 -5.79
N LEU A 10 22.63 1.48 -6.85
CA LEU A 10 21.17 1.51 -6.73
C LEU A 10 20.64 0.30 -5.96
N GLU A 11 21.10 -0.91 -6.29
CA GLU A 11 20.67 -2.15 -5.63
C GLU A 11 21.06 -2.16 -4.14
N SER A 12 22.29 -1.72 -3.83
CA SER A 12 22.79 -1.59 -2.46
C SER A 12 21.93 -0.62 -1.64
N ILE A 13 21.67 0.59 -2.16
CA ILE A 13 20.82 1.59 -1.49
C ILE A 13 19.41 1.03 -1.30
N THR A 14 18.83 0.44 -2.36
CA THR A 14 17.47 -0.12 -2.31
C THR A 14 17.36 -1.18 -1.21
N LEU A 15 18.35 -2.06 -1.10
CA LEU A 15 18.40 -3.10 -0.08
C LEU A 15 18.54 -2.50 1.33
N GLN A 16 19.47 -1.56 1.52
CA GLN A 16 19.72 -0.91 2.81
C GLN A 16 18.46 -0.21 3.34
N VAL A 17 17.81 0.61 2.51
CA VAL A 17 16.61 1.34 2.93
C VAL A 17 15.45 0.38 3.17
N THR A 18 15.23 -0.59 2.27
CA THR A 18 14.13 -1.55 2.41
C THR A 18 14.29 -2.42 3.64
N LEU A 19 15.46 -3.04 3.82
CA LEU A 19 15.72 -3.88 4.98
C LEU A 19 15.73 -3.07 6.27
N GLY A 20 16.32 -1.86 6.24
CA GLY A 20 16.35 -0.96 7.38
C GLY A 20 14.95 -0.62 7.90
N VAL A 21 13.99 -0.38 6.99
CA VAL A 21 12.58 -0.16 7.33
C VAL A 21 11.94 -1.46 7.84
N VAL A 22 12.10 -2.58 7.13
CA VAL A 22 11.47 -3.86 7.49
C VAL A 22 11.91 -4.37 8.86
N GLN A 23 13.20 -4.24 9.20
CA GLN A 23 13.72 -4.67 10.50
C GLN A 23 13.13 -3.87 11.66
N ARG A 24 12.81 -2.60 11.41
CA ARG A 24 12.40 -1.63 12.43
C ARG A 24 10.89 -1.40 12.50
N ILE A 25 10.13 -1.90 11.51
CA ILE A 25 8.68 -1.65 11.37
C ILE A 25 7.83 -2.22 12.51
N ARG A 26 8.42 -2.90 13.50
CA ARG A 26 7.75 -3.41 14.70
C ARG A 26 8.32 -2.83 16.00
N GLU A 27 9.32 -1.96 15.92
CA GLU A 27 9.81 -1.16 17.05
C GLU A 27 8.72 -0.20 17.53
N GLY A 28 8.88 0.36 18.73
CA GLY A 28 7.99 1.40 19.24
C GLY A 28 7.96 2.61 18.31
N ASP A 29 6.88 3.39 18.36
CA ASP A 29 6.66 4.48 17.39
C ASP A 29 7.79 5.52 17.41
N LEU A 30 8.26 5.89 18.61
CA LEU A 30 9.36 6.84 18.75
C LEU A 30 10.66 6.28 18.15
N GLU A 31 11.01 5.04 18.49
CA GLU A 31 12.21 4.35 17.99
C GLU A 31 12.18 4.29 16.46
N PHE A 32 11.07 3.81 15.89
CA PHE A 32 10.90 3.69 14.45
C PHE A 32 11.03 5.05 13.74
N ILE A 33 10.32 6.09 14.23
CA ILE A 33 10.33 7.43 13.63
C ILE A 33 11.72 8.08 13.71
N THR A 34 12.51 7.79 14.75
CA THR A 34 13.88 8.35 14.86
C THR A 34 14.84 7.74 13.85
N HIS A 35 14.63 6.50 13.43
CA HIS A 35 15.49 5.83 12.43
C HIS A 35 15.15 6.20 10.98
N LEU A 36 13.88 6.48 10.69
CA LEU A 36 13.43 6.71 9.31
C LEU A 36 14.17 7.84 8.57
N PRO A 37 14.47 9.01 9.18
CA PRO A 37 15.16 10.07 8.45
C PRO A 37 16.51 9.67 7.87
N GLY A 38 17.32 8.94 8.66
CA GLY A 38 18.62 8.45 8.22
C GLY A 38 18.52 7.39 7.12
N LEU A 39 17.52 6.51 7.19
CA LEU A 39 17.26 5.54 6.12
C LEU A 39 16.81 6.24 4.83
N PHE A 40 15.88 7.18 4.94
CA PHE A 40 15.32 7.86 3.79
C PHE A 40 16.31 8.80 3.12
N SER A 41 17.25 9.42 3.86
CA SER A 41 18.29 10.26 3.26
C SER A 41 19.19 9.49 2.29
N LEU A 42 19.36 8.17 2.44
CA LEU A 42 20.12 7.34 1.50
C LEU A 42 19.50 7.34 0.09
N LEU A 43 18.19 7.58 -0.03
CA LEU A 43 17.51 7.66 -1.31
C LEU A 43 18.01 8.83 -2.17
N LEU A 44 18.59 9.88 -1.56
CA LEU A 44 19.19 11.00 -2.28
C LEU A 44 20.43 10.60 -3.08
N GLU A 45 21.07 9.48 -2.72
CA GLU A 45 22.23 8.96 -3.45
C GLU A 45 21.86 8.25 -4.77
N ILE A 46 20.56 8.02 -5.01
CA ILE A 46 20.03 7.50 -6.26
C ILE A 46 19.87 8.67 -7.23
N GLU A 47 20.67 8.70 -8.30
CA GLU A 47 20.64 9.78 -9.30
C GLU A 47 19.30 9.85 -10.06
N GLU A 48 18.73 8.69 -10.39
CA GLU A 48 17.50 8.62 -11.18
C GLU A 48 16.26 8.83 -10.29
N GLU A 49 15.64 9.99 -10.43
CA GLU A 49 14.47 10.40 -9.65
C GLU A 49 13.30 9.39 -9.77
N SER A 50 13.06 8.86 -10.98
CA SER A 50 11.98 7.89 -11.23
C SER A 50 12.11 6.65 -10.31
N LYS A 51 13.34 6.16 -10.12
CA LYS A 51 13.65 5.02 -9.26
C LYS A 51 13.53 5.38 -7.79
N ARG A 52 14.02 6.57 -7.41
CA ARG A 52 13.88 7.11 -6.05
C ARG A 52 12.41 7.19 -5.64
N VAL A 53 11.57 7.80 -6.48
CA VAL A 53 10.12 7.91 -6.28
C VAL A 53 9.46 6.53 -6.20
N ALA A 54 9.84 5.61 -7.08
CA ALA A 54 9.29 4.25 -7.07
C ALA A 54 9.61 3.50 -5.76
N ILE A 55 10.84 3.62 -5.25
CA ILE A 55 11.25 3.02 -3.98
C ILE A 55 10.51 3.68 -2.82
N LEU A 56 10.53 5.01 -2.74
CA LEU A 56 9.87 5.76 -1.68
C LEU A 56 8.37 5.44 -1.62
N ARG A 57 7.68 5.36 -2.77
CA ARG A 57 6.26 5.00 -2.84
C ARG A 57 5.98 3.62 -2.27
N LYS A 58 6.82 2.62 -2.57
CA LYS A 58 6.69 1.26 -2.04
C LYS A 58 6.90 1.22 -0.53
N LEU A 59 7.89 1.97 -0.02
CA LEU A 59 8.14 2.09 1.41
C LEU A 59 6.98 2.76 2.15
N LEU A 60 6.46 3.88 1.62
CA LEU A 60 5.31 4.57 2.19
C LEU A 60 4.08 3.66 2.24
N LEU A 61 3.79 2.93 1.16
CA LEU A 61 2.72 1.93 1.15
C LEU A 61 2.89 0.87 2.25
N TYR A 62 4.09 0.30 2.36
CA TYR A 62 4.37 -0.73 3.36
C TYR A 62 4.24 -0.19 4.78
N ILE A 63 4.73 1.02 5.02
CA ILE A 63 4.62 1.68 6.33
C ILE A 63 3.14 1.89 6.68
N TYR A 64 2.33 2.44 5.78
CA TYR A 64 0.88 2.61 6.01
C TYR A 64 0.16 1.27 6.20
N TRP A 65 0.59 0.22 5.50
CA TRP A 65 -0.01 -1.11 5.63
C TRP A 65 0.21 -1.71 7.02
N VAL A 66 1.36 -1.44 7.64
CA VAL A 66 1.76 -2.03 8.93
C VAL A 66 1.46 -1.09 10.10
N ARG A 67 1.42 0.23 9.87
CA ARG A 67 1.33 1.26 10.91
C ARG A 67 0.26 2.29 10.56
N ASP A 68 -0.50 2.72 11.56
CA ASP A 68 -1.56 3.74 11.43
C ASP A 68 -1.02 5.16 11.54
N TYR A 69 -0.04 5.51 10.69
CA TYR A 69 0.51 6.87 10.66
C TYR A 69 -0.37 7.82 9.88
N LYS A 70 -0.47 9.06 10.37
CA LYS A 70 -1.11 10.16 9.63
C LYS A 70 -0.15 10.71 8.58
N PRO A 71 -0.68 11.23 7.45
CA PRO A 71 0.15 11.90 6.44
C PRO A 71 1.06 13.00 7.01
N SER A 72 0.60 13.74 8.03
CA SER A 72 1.38 14.79 8.69
C SER A 72 2.66 14.28 9.37
N GLU A 73 2.61 13.08 9.96
CA GLU A 73 3.74 12.47 10.67
C GLU A 73 4.84 12.08 9.68
N LEU A 74 4.45 11.45 8.57
CA LEU A 74 5.36 11.08 7.48
C LEU A 74 5.91 12.32 6.75
N LYS A 75 5.13 13.41 6.62
CA LYS A 75 5.61 14.67 6.04
C LYS A 75 6.76 15.26 6.85
N GLY A 76 6.69 15.18 8.18
CA GLY A 76 7.78 15.60 9.06
C GLY A 76 9.03 14.73 8.92
N ILE A 77 8.88 13.43 8.66
CA ILE A 77 9.99 12.52 8.39
C ILE A 77 10.69 12.89 7.08
N LEU A 78 9.95 13.13 5.98
CA LEU A 78 10.57 13.52 4.71
C LEU A 78 11.35 14.83 4.82
N GLN A 79 10.83 15.80 5.55
CA GLN A 79 11.55 17.05 5.81
C GLN A 79 12.89 16.80 6.51
N ARG A 80 12.91 15.97 7.56
CA ARG A 80 14.16 15.59 8.25
C ARG A 80 15.11 14.75 7.39
N SER A 81 14.62 14.21 6.27
CA SER A 81 15.37 13.39 5.32
C SER A 81 15.89 14.20 4.11
N ASN A 82 15.65 15.52 4.06
CA ASN A 82 15.86 16.36 2.87
C ASN A 82 15.09 15.87 1.63
N LEU A 83 13.88 15.34 1.84
CA LEU A 83 12.97 14.82 0.81
C LEU A 83 11.67 15.65 0.73
N ASP A 84 11.74 16.94 1.05
CA ASP A 84 10.58 17.84 1.10
C ASP A 84 9.75 17.88 -0.20
N GLU A 85 10.42 17.79 -1.34
CA GLU A 85 9.78 17.76 -2.67
C GLU A 85 8.83 16.56 -2.86
N TYR A 86 9.01 15.48 -2.09
CA TYR A 86 8.18 14.28 -2.17
C TYR A 86 7.01 14.27 -1.18
N LYS A 87 6.71 15.38 -0.49
CA LYS A 87 5.59 15.47 0.45
C LYS A 87 4.22 15.17 -0.19
N GLU A 88 4.04 15.49 -1.47
CA GLU A 88 2.83 15.15 -2.23
C GLU A 88 2.71 13.64 -2.50
N LEU A 89 3.82 12.90 -2.55
CA LEU A 89 3.81 11.44 -2.69
C LEU A 89 3.12 10.76 -1.50
N ILE A 90 3.21 11.34 -0.30
CA ILE A 90 2.52 10.84 0.88
C ILE A 90 1.00 10.97 0.72
N VAL A 91 0.53 12.12 0.26
CA VAL A 91 -0.90 12.42 0.12
C VAL A 91 -1.51 11.49 -0.93
N THR A 92 -0.89 11.41 -2.11
CA THR A 92 -1.34 10.54 -3.20
C THR A 92 -1.30 9.06 -2.82
N THR A 93 -0.31 8.63 -2.02
CA THR A 93 -0.24 7.25 -1.52
C THR A 93 -1.35 6.96 -0.51
N ALA A 94 -1.61 7.86 0.44
CA ALA A 94 -2.70 7.72 1.39
C ALA A 94 -4.08 7.71 0.72
N GLN A 95 -4.32 8.63 -0.23
CA GLN A 95 -5.56 8.68 -1.01
C GLN A 95 -5.81 7.37 -1.76
N ARG A 96 -4.75 6.80 -2.37
CA ARG A 96 -4.86 5.51 -3.06
C ARG A 96 -5.24 4.39 -2.10
N LEU A 97 -4.62 4.31 -0.92
CA LEU A 97 -4.96 3.30 0.08
C LEU A 97 -6.40 3.44 0.59
N ILE A 98 -6.87 4.67 0.81
CA ILE A 98 -8.26 4.92 1.20
C ILE A 98 -9.21 4.46 0.08
N SER A 99 -8.91 4.78 -1.17
CA SER A 99 -9.71 4.37 -2.33
C SER A 99 -9.76 2.84 -2.48
N GLU A 100 -8.61 2.18 -2.38
CA GLU A 100 -8.51 0.71 -2.42
C GLU A 100 -9.29 0.07 -1.26
N GLY A 101 -9.18 0.62 -0.04
CA GLY A 101 -9.93 0.15 1.12
C GLY A 101 -11.45 0.31 1.00
N ILE A 102 -11.92 1.46 0.47
CA ILE A 102 -13.34 1.68 0.19
C ILE A 102 -13.83 0.67 -0.84
N GLN A 103 -13.08 0.47 -1.93
CA GLN A 103 -13.45 -0.46 -2.99
C GLN A 103 -13.54 -1.90 -2.48
N GLN A 104 -12.57 -2.34 -1.67
CA GLN A 104 -12.60 -3.65 -1.02
C GLN A 104 -13.79 -3.79 -0.07
N GLY A 105 -14.13 -2.73 0.69
CA GLY A 105 -15.30 -2.70 1.55
C GLY A 105 -16.61 -2.86 0.79
N ILE A 106 -16.77 -2.14 -0.33
CA ILE A 106 -17.94 -2.25 -1.21
C ILE A 106 -18.05 -3.66 -1.79
N GLU A 107 -16.96 -4.23 -2.30
CA GLU A 107 -16.95 -5.58 -2.86
C GLU A 107 -17.32 -6.64 -1.81
N LYS A 108 -16.74 -6.54 -0.61
CA LYS A 108 -17.06 -7.42 0.51
C LYS A 108 -18.54 -7.30 0.93
N GLY A 109 -19.08 -6.08 0.98
CA GLY A 109 -20.49 -5.83 1.26
C GLY A 109 -21.40 -6.48 0.24
N LYS A 110 -21.12 -6.32 -1.06
CA LYS A 110 -21.86 -6.98 -2.15
C LYS A 110 -21.87 -8.50 -2.02
N LEU A 111 -20.72 -9.09 -1.70
CA LEU A 111 -20.59 -10.54 -1.50
C LEU A 111 -21.39 -11.04 -0.28
N GLU A 112 -21.36 -10.29 0.81
CA GLU A 112 -22.13 -10.61 2.02
C GLU A 112 -23.64 -10.52 1.76
N ASP A 113 -24.08 -9.47 1.07
CA ASP A 113 -25.48 -9.29 0.68
C ASP A 113 -25.94 -10.40 -0.27
N ALA A 114 -25.14 -10.73 -1.30
CA ALA A 114 -25.42 -11.85 -2.21
C ALA A 114 -25.64 -13.17 -1.44
N ARG A 115 -24.77 -13.46 -0.47
CA ARG A 115 -24.87 -14.65 0.37
C ARG A 115 -26.17 -14.65 1.19
N LYS A 116 -26.52 -13.52 1.82
CA LYS A 116 -27.76 -13.38 2.61
C LYS A 116 -29.00 -13.50 1.74
N MET A 117 -28.97 -12.94 0.53
CA MET A 117 -30.07 -13.00 -0.43
C MET A 117 -30.33 -14.45 -0.88
N LEU A 118 -29.29 -15.18 -1.29
CA LEU A 118 -29.40 -16.59 -1.65
C LEU A 118 -29.90 -17.44 -0.47
N ALA A 119 -29.39 -17.20 0.75
CA ALA A 119 -29.86 -17.89 1.96
C ALA A 119 -31.34 -17.60 2.30
N LYS A 120 -31.89 -16.48 1.81
CA LYS A 120 -33.32 -16.13 1.93
C LYS A 120 -34.17 -16.68 0.77
N GLY A 121 -33.58 -17.45 -0.15
CA GLY A 121 -34.26 -18.04 -1.29
C GLY A 121 -34.50 -17.08 -2.46
N ILE A 122 -33.79 -15.94 -2.51
CA ILE A 122 -33.79 -15.08 -3.70
C ILE A 122 -33.00 -15.80 -4.79
N ASP A 123 -33.57 -15.86 -6.00
CA ASP A 123 -32.94 -16.59 -7.10
C ASP A 123 -31.63 -15.93 -7.56
N LEU A 124 -30.74 -16.78 -8.08
CA LEU A 124 -29.40 -16.37 -8.51
C LEU A 124 -29.44 -15.22 -9.53
N LYS A 125 -30.39 -15.22 -10.47
CA LYS A 125 -30.47 -14.20 -11.51
C LYS A 125 -30.75 -12.83 -10.90
N THR A 126 -31.72 -12.74 -9.99
CA THR A 126 -32.00 -11.49 -9.26
C THR A 126 -30.83 -11.06 -8.38
N VAL A 127 -30.12 -11.99 -7.73
CA VAL A 127 -28.93 -11.65 -6.93
C VAL A 127 -27.82 -11.03 -7.79
N LEU A 128 -27.52 -11.62 -8.95
CA LEU A 128 -26.51 -11.10 -9.87
C LEU A 128 -26.89 -9.71 -10.40
N GLU A 129 -28.17 -9.49 -10.71
CA GLU A 129 -28.69 -8.21 -11.18
C GLU A 129 -28.57 -7.11 -10.11
N ILE A 130 -28.99 -7.38 -8.87
CA ILE A 130 -28.98 -6.39 -7.78
C ILE A 130 -27.55 -6.05 -7.35
N THR A 131 -26.70 -7.07 -7.19
CA THR A 131 -25.34 -6.88 -6.65
C THR A 131 -24.34 -6.43 -7.73
N GLY A 132 -24.65 -6.69 -9.00
CA GLY A 132 -23.73 -6.52 -10.12
C GLY A 132 -22.54 -7.47 -10.07
N LEU A 133 -22.63 -8.55 -9.31
CA LEU A 133 -21.61 -9.61 -9.25
C LEU A 133 -21.79 -10.59 -10.40
N THR A 134 -20.74 -11.36 -10.68
CA THR A 134 -20.80 -12.48 -11.63
C THR A 134 -20.86 -13.81 -10.89
N GLU A 135 -21.41 -14.85 -11.53
CA GLU A 135 -21.36 -16.20 -10.96
C GLU A 135 -19.92 -16.66 -10.65
N LYS A 136 -18.96 -16.26 -11.50
CA LYS A 136 -17.55 -16.59 -11.31
C LYS A 136 -17.05 -15.99 -10.00
N THR A 137 -17.35 -14.71 -9.77
CA THR A 137 -16.99 -14.01 -8.54
C THR A 137 -17.60 -14.68 -7.32
N LEU A 138 -18.87 -15.10 -7.37
CA LEU A 138 -19.52 -15.83 -6.27
C LEU A 138 -18.83 -17.17 -5.99
N LYS A 139 -18.53 -17.96 -7.02
CA LYS A 139 -17.83 -19.26 -6.90
C LYS A 139 -16.42 -19.10 -6.34
N GLU A 140 -15.67 -18.12 -6.80
CA GLU A 140 -14.31 -17.79 -6.30
C GLU A 140 -14.32 -17.44 -4.80
N HIS A 141 -15.43 -16.88 -4.31
CA HIS A 141 -15.62 -16.51 -2.91
C HIS A 141 -16.41 -17.56 -2.10
N GLY A 142 -16.52 -18.79 -2.64
CA GLY A 142 -17.12 -19.95 -1.95
C GLY A 142 -18.62 -19.83 -1.69
N ILE A 143 -19.32 -19.01 -2.48
CA ILE A 143 -20.79 -18.90 -2.43
C ILE A 143 -21.35 -19.92 -3.43
N ASP A 144 -22.09 -20.91 -2.92
CA ASP A 144 -22.72 -21.92 -3.76
C ASP A 144 -23.86 -21.30 -4.57
N VAL A 145 -23.83 -21.51 -5.87
CA VAL A 145 -24.81 -20.98 -6.83
C VAL A 145 -25.69 -22.08 -7.41
N ARG A 146 -25.60 -23.31 -6.91
CA ARG A 146 -26.37 -24.48 -7.39
C ARG A 146 -27.72 -24.71 -6.68
N LEU A 147 -28.25 -23.69 -6.01
CA LEU A 147 -29.59 -23.74 -5.42
C LEU A 147 -30.68 -23.59 -6.49
#